data_AF-A0A962TTK3-F1
#
_entry.id   AF-A0A962TTK3-F1
#
_cell.length_a   1.000
_cell.length_b   1.000
_cell.length_c   1.000
_cell.angle_alpha   90.00
_cell.angle_beta   90.00
_cell.angle_gamma   90.00
#
_symmetry.space_group_name_H-M   'P 1'
#
loop_
_entity.id
_entity.type
_entity.pdbx_description
1 polymer ?
#
loop_
_entity_poly.entity_id
_entity_poly.type
_entity_poly.pdbx_seq_one_letter_code
_entity_poly.pdbx_strand_id
1 'polypeptide(L)'
;MGLHPQVDRGHRLAFNVVVDATGSKVYGTGEWQRRQHRVQRRRTWRTLPLALDTHTQEVIAAALTAATVHDAEVFPALLAPMPADEPIASIAAESAYETQVCHPIRLDWQAEALIPPRANAVAWPPRVDG
;
A
#
# COMPACT_ATOMS: atom_id res chain seq x y z
N MET A 1 5.31 22.20 11.79
CA MET A 1 4.09 22.99 11.50
C MET A 1 3.54 22.49 10.16
N GLY A 2 2.87 21.33 10.17
CA GLY A 2 2.28 20.72 8.99
C GLY A 2 0.76 20.76 9.17
N LEU A 3 0.09 21.60 8.39
CA LEU A 3 -1.36 21.61 8.33
C LEU A 3 -1.76 20.35 7.56
N HIS A 4 -2.11 19.29 8.28
CA HIS A 4 -2.93 18.24 7.69
C HIS A 4 -4.31 18.87 7.45
N PRO A 5 -4.78 18.99 6.20
CA PRO A 5 -6.17 19.36 5.98
C PRO A 5 -7.03 18.26 6.60
N GLN A 6 -7.67 18.55 7.73
CA GLN A 6 -8.77 17.73 8.21
C GLN A 6 -9.95 18.00 7.27
N VAL A 7 -10.11 17.13 6.29
CA VAL A 7 -11.32 17.05 5.48
C VAL A 7 -12.44 16.57 6.39
N ASP A 8 -13.62 17.17 6.26
CA ASP A 8 -14.82 16.84 7.02
C ASP A 8 -15.16 15.35 6.83
N ARG A 9 -14.77 14.53 7.81
CA ARG A 9 -15.09 13.10 7.88
C ARG A 9 -16.52 12.96 8.38
N GLY A 10 -17.49 13.31 7.53
CA GLY A 10 -18.90 13.03 7.79
C GLY A 10 -19.07 11.60 8.31
N HIS A 11 -19.82 11.43 9.40
CA HIS A 11 -19.92 10.23 10.24
C HIS A 11 -19.68 8.91 9.50
N ARG A 12 -18.44 8.46 9.54
CA ARG A 12 -17.99 7.18 9.00
C ARG A 12 -17.68 6.26 10.17
N LEU A 13 -18.30 5.08 10.14
CA LEU A 13 -18.14 4.09 11.22
C LEU A 13 -16.91 3.19 11.04
N ALA A 14 -16.40 3.04 9.80
CA ALA A 14 -15.24 2.18 9.48
C ALA A 14 -14.64 2.46 8.08
N PHE A 15 -13.38 2.07 7.88
CA PHE A 15 -12.67 2.09 6.59
C PHE A 15 -12.95 0.88 5.71
N ASN A 16 -13.19 1.11 4.42
CA ASN A 16 -13.13 0.08 3.39
C ASN A 16 -11.94 0.39 2.49
N VAL A 17 -10.87 -0.38 2.63
CA VAL A 17 -9.59 -0.06 2.01
C VAL A 17 -9.39 -0.88 0.76
N VAL A 18 -9.02 -0.22 -0.34
CA VAL A 18 -8.45 -0.88 -1.52
C VAL A 18 -6.96 -0.56 -1.59
N VAL A 19 -6.15 -1.59 -1.75
CA VAL A 19 -4.70 -1.50 -1.91
C VAL A 19 -4.28 -1.96 -3.29
N ASP A 20 -3.51 -1.13 -3.97
CA ASP A 20 -2.89 -1.46 -5.25
C ASP A 20 -1.50 -0.80 -5.34
N ALA A 21 -0.63 -1.35 -6.18
CA ALA A 21 0.71 -0.84 -6.39
C ALA A 21 0.95 -0.54 -7.87
N THR A 22 1.54 0.63 -8.15
CA THR A 22 1.88 1.02 -9.52
C THR A 22 3.37 1.24 -9.71
N GLY A 23 3.91 0.68 -10.79
CA GLY A 23 5.30 0.86 -11.20
C GLY A 23 5.50 2.19 -11.95
N SER A 24 6.26 3.11 -11.36
CA SER A 24 6.61 4.40 -11.94
C SER A 24 8.06 4.47 -12.40
N LYS A 25 8.26 4.93 -13.63
CA LYS A 25 9.60 5.17 -14.18
C LYS A 25 10.08 6.57 -13.83
N VAL A 26 11.07 6.63 -12.96
CA VAL A 26 11.70 7.90 -12.56
C VAL A 26 12.80 8.26 -13.56
N TYR A 27 12.59 9.37 -14.23
CA TYR A 27 13.61 10.01 -15.04
C TYR A 27 14.42 10.92 -14.11
N GLY A 28 15.74 10.67 -14.01
CA GLY A 28 16.66 11.60 -13.35
C GLY A 28 16.63 12.98 -14.01
N THR A 29 17.49 13.90 -13.55
CA THR A 29 17.28 15.34 -13.73
C THR A 29 16.85 15.77 -15.14
N GLY A 30 15.91 16.72 -15.15
CA GLY A 30 15.11 17.13 -16.30
C GLY A 30 15.92 17.55 -17.53
N GLU A 31 15.20 17.79 -18.63
CA GLU A 31 15.79 18.11 -19.93
C GLU A 31 16.76 19.28 -19.89
N TRP A 32 16.53 20.26 -19.01
CA TRP A 32 17.41 21.41 -18.82
C TRP A 32 18.84 21.00 -18.38
N GLN A 33 18.98 20.15 -17.35
CA GLN A 33 20.29 19.71 -16.90
C GLN A 33 20.96 18.79 -17.94
N ARG A 34 20.17 18.00 -18.67
CA ARG A 34 20.66 17.20 -19.81
C ARG A 34 21.21 18.08 -20.93
N ARG A 35 20.56 19.21 -21.24
CA ARG A 35 21.00 20.17 -22.28
C ARG A 35 22.25 20.94 -21.86
N GLN A 36 22.31 21.42 -20.62
CA GLN A 36 23.40 22.29 -20.16
C GLN A 36 24.68 21.52 -19.81
N HIS A 37 24.56 20.40 -19.11
CA HIS A 37 25.74 19.73 -18.53
C HIS A 37 26.05 18.38 -19.19
N ARG A 38 25.23 17.92 -20.15
CA ARG A 38 25.34 16.59 -20.80
C ARG A 38 25.41 15.41 -19.82
N VAL A 39 25.05 15.62 -18.56
CA VAL A 39 25.04 14.59 -17.53
C VAL A 39 23.75 13.78 -17.67
N GLN A 40 23.87 12.53 -18.09
CA GLN A 40 22.78 11.56 -18.00
C GLN A 40 22.91 10.76 -16.70
N ARG A 41 21.88 10.80 -15.86
CA ARG A 41 21.69 9.84 -14.75
C ARG A 41 20.83 8.67 -15.24
N ARG A 42 21.13 7.45 -14.78
CA ARG A 42 20.39 6.22 -15.14
C ARG A 42 18.92 6.34 -14.71
N ARG A 43 18.02 5.89 -15.57
CA ARG A 43 16.57 5.76 -15.30
C ARG A 43 16.37 4.67 -14.24
N THR A 44 15.43 4.86 -13.32
CA THR A 44 15.13 3.89 -12.26
C THR A 44 13.64 3.61 -12.22
N TRP A 45 13.23 2.40 -11.88
CA TRP A 45 11.86 2.10 -11.54
C TRP A 45 11.64 2.23 -10.03
N ARG A 46 10.47 2.74 -9.66
CA ARG A 46 9.97 2.82 -8.28
C ARG A 46 8.57 2.24 -8.26
N THR A 47 8.19 1.63 -7.16
CA THR A 47 6.81 1.18 -6.96
C THR A 47 6.12 2.11 -5.99
N LEU A 48 4.86 2.43 -6.27
CA LEU A 48 4.02 3.28 -5.45
C LEU A 48 2.79 2.48 -4.99
N PRO A 49 2.88 1.75 -3.85
CA PRO A 49 1.71 1.23 -3.17
C PRO A 49 0.82 2.38 -2.65
N LEU A 50 -0.48 2.26 -2.91
CA LEU A 50 -1.52 3.20 -2.52
C LEU A 50 -2.61 2.46 -1.75
N ALA A 51 -3.12 3.09 -0.71
CA ALA A 51 -4.36 2.68 -0.04
C ALA A 51 -5.40 3.77 -0.25
N LEU A 52 -6.59 3.36 -0.71
CA LEU A 52 -7.72 4.25 -0.93
C LEU A 52 -8.90 3.83 -0.07
N ASP A 53 -9.67 4.80 0.39
CA ASP A 53 -11.00 4.54 0.91
C ASP A 53 -12.00 4.39 -0.24
N THR A 54 -12.74 3.27 -0.29
CA THR A 54 -13.73 3.06 -1.35
C THR A 54 -14.96 3.95 -1.22
N HIS A 55 -15.26 4.45 -0.01
CA HIS A 55 -16.40 5.34 0.20
C HIS A 55 -16.11 6.76 -0.26
N THR A 56 -15.02 7.38 0.21
CA THR A 56 -14.66 8.76 -0.16
C THR A 56 -13.83 8.86 -1.44
N GLN A 57 -13.27 7.74 -1.92
CA GLN A 57 -12.27 7.69 -3.00
C GLN A 57 -10.98 8.45 -2.70
N GLU A 58 -10.73 8.79 -1.44
CA GLU A 58 -9.52 9.49 -1.03
C GLU A 58 -8.35 8.52 -0.87
N VAL A 59 -7.15 8.99 -1.20
CA VAL A 59 -5.91 8.30 -0.85
C VAL A 59 -5.67 8.50 0.64
N ILE A 60 -5.72 7.40 1.39
CA ILE A 60 -5.58 7.38 2.85
C ILE A 60 -4.15 7.03 3.28
N ALA A 61 -3.38 6.32 2.44
CA ALA A 61 -1.94 6.13 2.62
C ALA A 61 -1.24 5.89 1.28
N ALA A 62 0.05 6.20 1.24
CA ALA A 62 0.91 5.96 0.09
C ALA A 62 2.34 5.67 0.56
N ALA A 63 3.04 4.79 -0.14
CA ALA A 63 4.44 4.49 0.08
C ALA A 63 5.21 4.54 -1.25
N LEU A 64 6.43 5.07 -1.28
CA LEU A 64 7.28 5.02 -2.47
C LEU A 64 8.49 4.13 -2.18
N THR A 65 8.62 3.03 -2.92
CA THR A 65 9.66 2.03 -2.69
C THR A 65 10.57 1.84 -3.90
N ALA A 66 11.74 1.23 -3.68
CA ALA A 66 12.56 0.74 -4.78
C ALA A 66 11.83 -0.43 -5.47
N ALA A 67 12.01 -0.57 -6.79
CA ALA A 67 11.40 -1.67 -7.56
C ALA A 67 11.86 -3.09 -7.13
N THR A 68 12.83 -3.19 -6.23
CA THR A 68 13.32 -4.45 -5.65
C THR A 68 12.58 -4.87 -4.38
N VAL A 69 11.72 -4.00 -3.83
CA VAL A 69 10.92 -4.28 -2.63
C VAL A 69 9.59 -4.85 -3.08
N HIS A 70 9.20 -6.01 -2.55
CA HIS A 70 7.91 -6.61 -2.88
C HIS A 70 6.77 -5.88 -2.18
N ASP A 71 5.64 -5.67 -2.85
CA ASP A 71 4.53 -4.85 -2.31
C ASP A 71 3.96 -5.40 -0.99
N ALA A 72 3.85 -6.72 -0.88
CA ALA A 72 3.51 -7.41 0.37
C ALA A 72 4.43 -7.04 1.57
N GLU A 73 5.70 -6.71 1.36
CA GLU A 73 6.61 -6.26 2.43
C GLU A 73 6.25 -4.84 2.92
N VAL A 74 5.66 -4.03 2.04
CA VAL A 74 5.29 -2.63 2.31
C VAL A 74 3.92 -2.55 2.99
N PHE A 75 3.06 -3.54 2.77
CA PHE A 75 1.69 -3.61 3.27
C PHE A 75 1.51 -3.22 4.76
N PRO A 76 2.30 -3.76 5.73
CA PRO A 76 2.20 -3.31 7.13
C PRO A 76 2.47 -1.81 7.31
N ALA A 77 3.53 -1.30 6.69
CA ALA A 77 3.90 0.10 6.80
C ALA A 77 2.89 1.03 6.10
N LEU A 78 2.22 0.53 5.06
CA LEU A 78 1.18 1.25 4.33
C LEU A 78 -0.08 1.44 5.21
N LEU A 79 -0.44 0.45 6.03
CA LEU A 79 -1.63 0.51 6.89
C LEU A 79 -1.37 1.08 8.29
N ALA A 80 -0.11 1.16 8.74
CA ALA A 80 0.26 1.72 10.04
C ALA A 80 -0.25 3.15 10.31
N PRO A 81 -0.38 4.06 9.33
CA PRO A 81 -0.92 5.41 9.57
C PRO A 81 -2.43 5.47 9.83
N MET A 82 -3.16 4.37 9.72
CA MET A 82 -4.61 4.37 9.93
C MET A 82 -4.95 4.66 11.39
N PRO A 83 -5.96 5.51 11.65
CA PRO A 83 -6.39 5.83 13.01
C PRO A 83 -6.87 4.58 13.75
N ALA A 84 -6.37 4.37 14.97
CA ALA A 84 -6.72 3.20 15.79
C ALA A 84 -8.17 3.26 16.34
N ASP A 85 -8.76 4.45 16.38
CA ASP A 85 -10.11 4.74 16.83
C ASP A 85 -11.18 4.59 15.72
N GLU A 86 -10.76 4.41 14.47
CA GLU A 86 -11.66 4.11 13.35
C GLU A 86 -11.33 2.72 12.78
N PRO A 87 -12.22 1.73 12.91
CA PRO A 87 -11.94 0.37 12.49
C PRO A 87 -11.82 0.25 10.96
N ILE A 88 -11.09 -0.76 10.48
CA ILE A 88 -11.10 -1.15 9.06
C ILE A 88 -12.10 -2.30 8.91
N ALA A 89 -13.20 -2.07 8.19
CA ALA A 89 -14.20 -3.09 7.92
C ALA A 89 -13.71 -4.12 6.91
N SER A 90 -13.06 -3.67 5.84
CA SER A 90 -12.59 -4.56 4.76
C SER A 90 -11.28 -4.07 4.15
N ILE A 91 -10.49 -5.01 3.65
CA ILE A 91 -9.29 -4.75 2.85
C ILE A 91 -9.36 -5.58 1.56
N ALA A 92 -9.49 -4.89 0.44
CA ALA A 92 -9.38 -5.45 -0.91
C ALA A 92 -7.98 -5.18 -1.46
N ALA A 93 -7.36 -6.21 -2.03
CA ALA A 93 -6.05 -6.10 -2.67
C ALA A 93 -5.87 -7.22 -3.70
N GLU A 94 -4.87 -7.10 -4.56
CA GLU A 94 -4.53 -8.18 -5.50
C GLU A 94 -3.89 -9.41 -4.79
N SER A 95 -3.86 -10.55 -5.47
CA SER A 95 -3.30 -11.80 -4.93
C SER A 95 -1.82 -11.70 -4.53
N ALA A 96 -1.09 -10.68 -5.01
CA ALA A 96 0.27 -10.38 -4.56
C ALA A 96 0.33 -10.14 -3.05
N TYR A 97 -0.77 -9.71 -2.42
CA TYR A 97 -0.87 -9.50 -0.97
C TYR A 97 -1.33 -10.75 -0.20
N GLU A 98 -1.65 -11.85 -0.85
CA GLU A 98 -1.95 -13.13 -0.17
C GLU A 98 -0.63 -13.82 0.24
N THR A 99 -0.06 -13.37 1.35
CA THR A 99 1.21 -13.87 1.92
C THR A 99 1.14 -14.04 3.43
N GLN A 100 2.06 -14.85 3.98
CA GLN A 100 2.21 -14.99 5.43
C GLN A 100 2.61 -13.68 6.14
N VAL A 101 3.19 -12.72 5.42
CA VAL A 101 3.55 -11.39 5.96
C VAL A 101 2.32 -10.50 6.07
N CYS A 102 1.43 -10.53 5.08
CA CYS A 102 0.20 -9.73 5.07
C CYS A 102 -0.91 -10.30 5.97
N HIS A 103 -0.95 -11.62 6.14
CA HIS A 103 -2.05 -12.28 6.83
C HIS A 103 -2.21 -11.88 8.31
N PRO A 104 -1.15 -11.76 9.14
CA PRO A 104 -1.28 -11.26 10.51
C PRO A 104 -1.86 -9.85 10.57
N ILE A 105 -1.42 -8.95 9.70
CA ILE A 105 -1.86 -7.54 9.70
C ILE A 105 -3.37 -7.45 9.47
N ARG A 106 -3.90 -8.24 8.54
CA ARG A 106 -5.35 -8.34 8.34
C ARG A 106 -6.08 -8.82 9.61
N LEU A 107 -5.53 -9.82 10.28
CA LEU A 107 -6.11 -10.35 11.52
C LEU A 107 -6.06 -9.33 12.65
N ASP A 108 -4.98 -8.56 12.76
CA ASP A 108 -4.81 -7.51 13.78
C ASP A 108 -5.87 -6.41 13.63
N TRP A 109 -6.20 -6.06 12.38
CA TRP A 109 -7.30 -5.13 12.08
C TRP A 109 -8.69 -5.75 12.21
N GLN A 110 -8.79 -7.08 12.36
CA GLN A 110 -10.04 -7.85 12.30
C GLN A 110 -10.89 -7.55 11.04
N ALA A 111 -10.22 -7.14 9.96
CA ALA A 111 -10.87 -6.72 8.72
C ALA A 111 -11.20 -7.93 7.83
N GLU A 112 -12.31 -7.83 7.09
CA GLU A 112 -12.62 -8.79 6.04
C GLU A 112 -11.57 -8.72 4.92
N ALA A 113 -10.98 -9.86 4.53
CA ALA A 113 -10.12 -9.92 3.34
C ALA A 113 -10.97 -10.10 2.11
N LEU A 114 -10.81 -9.19 1.16
CA LEU A 114 -11.26 -9.34 -0.21
C LEU A 114 -10.03 -9.48 -1.12
N ILE A 115 -9.17 -10.47 -0.80
CA ILE A 115 -7.93 -10.76 -1.52
C ILE A 115 -8.08 -12.13 -2.19
N PRO A 116 -7.98 -12.23 -3.53
CA PRO A 116 -8.08 -13.51 -4.20
C PRO A 116 -6.84 -14.37 -3.89
N PRO A 117 -6.99 -15.70 -3.79
CA PRO A 117 -5.86 -16.59 -3.61
C PRO A 117 -4.90 -16.47 -4.81
N ARG A 118 -3.61 -16.66 -4.54
CA ARG A 118 -2.61 -16.80 -5.60
C ARG A 118 -2.91 -18.03 -6.46
N ALA A 119 -2.53 -17.99 -7.73
CA ALA A 119 -2.75 -19.09 -8.67
C ALA A 119 -2.15 -20.43 -8.20
N ASN A 120 -1.08 -20.38 -7.40
CA ASN A 120 -0.40 -21.54 -6.81
C ASN A 120 -0.61 -21.63 -5.28
N ALA A 121 -1.69 -21.04 -4.76
CA ALA A 121 -1.97 -21.08 -3.33
C ALA A 121 -2.21 -22.52 -2.86
N VAL A 122 -1.57 -22.86 -1.75
CA VAL A 122 -1.80 -24.08 -0.98
C VAL A 122 -2.11 -23.70 0.45
N ALA A 123 -2.89 -24.53 1.15
CA ALA A 123 -3.15 -24.32 2.57
C ALA A 123 -1.81 -24.28 3.34
N TRP A 124 -1.63 -23.27 4.19
CA TRP A 124 -0.46 -23.24 5.07
C TRP A 124 -0.56 -24.37 6.11
N PRO A 125 0.59 -24.94 6.52
CA PRO A 125 0.59 -25.83 7.66
C PRO A 125 -0.03 -25.13 8.88
N PRO A 126 -0.70 -25.89 9.78
CA PRO A 126 -1.22 -25.33 11.02
C PRO A 126 -0.12 -24.55 11.74
N ARG A 127 -0.47 -23.39 12.32
CA ARG A 127 0.46 -22.75 13.26
C ARG A 127 0.68 -23.73 14.40
N VAL A 128 1.93 -24.11 14.63
CA VAL A 128 2.33 -24.79 15.86
C VAL A 128 2.30 -23.71 16.93
N ASP A 129 1.21 -23.66 17.67
CA ASP A 129 1.09 -22.83 18.86
C ASP A 129 2.08 -23.38 19.90
N GLY A 130 3.00 -22.53 20.34
CA GLY A 130 3.94 -22.82 21.44
C GLY A 130 3.34 -22.51 22.79
#